data_AF-A0A1S3J4F0-F1
#
_entry.id   AF-A0A1S3J4F0-F1
#
_cell.length_a   1.000
_cell.length_b   1.000
_cell.length_c   1.000
_cell.angle_alpha   90.00
_cell.angle_beta   90.00
_cell.angle_gamma   90.00
#
_symmetry.space_group_name_H-M   'P 1'
#
loop_
_entity.id
_entity.type
_entity.pdbx_description
1 polymer ?
#
loop_
_entity_poly.entity_id
_entity_poly.type
_entity_poly.pdbx_seq_one_letter_code
_entity_poly.pdbx_strand_id
1 'polypeptide(L)'
;MASCMYTVFMLVGLVSVPQVIGGIGFFWHVADLHYDPNVFPDTQQKPYGDYVNDSPWSLVNSSLHAMKQIEPNADFILWTGDTGPHRKNSVENTISIIHDVTNLFIEVFPNTVVYAAFGNHDYSPPDQFPPHENNIYYAAANMWQRWYRDSTAKKTLLKGYCIYMLRRAIESLTQKIFLL
;
A
#
# COMPACT_ATOMS: atom_id res chain seq x y z
N MET A 1 16.83 63.87 -47.17
CA MET A 1 15.80 63.02 -46.53
C MET A 1 16.43 61.67 -46.23
N ALA A 2 16.74 61.38 -44.96
CA ALA A 2 17.35 60.12 -44.56
C ALA A 2 16.24 59.12 -44.19
N SER A 3 16.19 57.99 -44.89
CA SER A 3 15.25 56.90 -44.64
C SER A 3 15.80 56.02 -43.50
N CYS A 4 15.09 55.96 -42.38
CA CYS A 4 15.41 55.09 -41.26
C CYS A 4 14.75 53.73 -41.50
N MET A 5 15.55 52.68 -41.71
CA MET A 5 15.07 51.31 -41.97
C MET A 5 14.99 50.57 -40.63
N TYR A 6 13.78 50.25 -40.17
CA TYR A 6 13.57 49.46 -38.94
C TYR A 6 13.58 47.97 -39.28
N THR A 7 14.60 47.25 -38.82
CA THR A 7 14.65 45.80 -38.90
C THR A 7 13.87 45.20 -37.72
N VAL A 8 12.77 44.50 -38.01
CA VAL A 8 11.98 43.76 -37.02
C VAL A 8 12.54 42.34 -36.94
N PHE A 9 13.06 41.95 -35.77
CA PHE A 9 13.42 40.56 -35.48
C PHE A 9 12.20 39.83 -34.93
N MET A 10 11.63 38.89 -35.69
CA MET A 10 10.65 37.93 -35.15
C MET A 10 11.41 36.77 -34.48
N LEU A 11 11.32 36.71 -33.15
CA LEU A 11 11.73 35.54 -32.37
C LEU A 11 10.60 34.52 -32.37
N VAL A 12 10.70 33.49 -33.20
CA VAL A 12 9.83 32.32 -33.13
C VAL A 12 10.35 31.42 -32.01
N GLY A 13 9.76 31.52 -30.82
CA GLY A 13 10.02 30.60 -29.72
C GLY A 13 9.37 29.25 -30.00
N LEU A 14 10.18 28.24 -30.30
CA LEU A 14 9.75 26.83 -30.27
C LEU A 14 9.50 26.44 -28.80
N VAL A 15 8.25 26.55 -28.36
CA VAL A 15 7.81 25.94 -27.10
C VAL A 15 7.65 24.44 -27.38
N SER A 16 8.65 23.65 -27.02
CA SER A 16 8.52 22.20 -26.94
C SER A 16 7.57 21.88 -25.79
N VAL A 17 6.29 21.68 -26.09
CA VAL A 17 5.38 21.03 -25.16
C VAL A 17 5.88 19.59 -25.02
N PRO A 18 6.28 19.12 -23.83
CA PRO A 18 6.63 17.73 -23.66
C PRO A 18 5.41 16.91 -24.00
N GLN A 19 5.50 16.11 -25.06
CA GLN A 19 4.49 15.14 -25.40
C GLN A 19 4.50 14.07 -24.30
N VAL A 20 3.54 14.12 -23.38
CA VAL A 20 3.31 13.05 -22.42
C VAL A 20 2.78 11.86 -23.22
N ILE A 21 3.67 10.94 -23.58
CA ILE A 21 3.26 9.62 -24.03
C ILE A 21 2.78 8.91 -22.76
N GLY A 22 1.47 8.96 -22.49
CA GLY A 22 0.86 8.32 -21.33
C GLY A 22 1.10 6.81 -21.36
N GLY A 23 2.04 6.34 -20.55
CA GLY A 23 2.24 4.90 -20.32
C GLY A 23 1.12 4.34 -19.45
N ILE A 24 0.80 3.06 -19.63
CA ILE A 24 -0.10 2.32 -18.73
C ILE A 24 0.65 2.12 -17.40
N GLY A 25 0.08 2.62 -16.30
CA GLY A 25 0.57 2.32 -14.95
C GLY A 25 0.01 1.01 -14.41
N PHE A 26 0.69 0.44 -13.41
CA PHE A 26 0.27 -0.81 -12.74
C PHE A 26 0.25 -0.62 -11.24
N PHE A 27 -0.73 -1.24 -10.59
CA PHE A 27 -0.76 -1.34 -9.14
C PHE A 27 -1.20 -2.73 -8.69
N TRP A 28 -0.72 -3.11 -7.51
CA TRP A 28 -1.19 -4.30 -6.83
C TRP A 28 -2.34 -3.95 -5.89
N HIS A 29 -3.35 -4.80 -5.83
CA HIS A 29 -4.36 -4.78 -4.76
C HIS A 29 -4.19 -6.04 -3.91
N VAL A 30 -3.97 -5.84 -2.61
CA VAL A 30 -3.83 -6.89 -1.58
C VAL A 30 -4.88 -6.65 -0.51
N ALA A 31 -5.55 -7.71 -0.07
CA ALA A 31 -6.60 -7.66 0.94
C ALA A 31 -6.61 -8.98 1.72
N ASP A 32 -7.21 -8.98 2.91
CA ASP A 32 -7.64 -10.18 3.63
C ASP A 32 -6.51 -11.21 3.81
N LEU A 33 -5.32 -10.74 4.21
CA LEU A 33 -4.17 -11.62 4.40
C LEU A 33 -4.42 -12.64 5.51
N HIS A 34 -5.18 -12.25 6.53
CA HIS A 34 -5.49 -13.06 7.72
C HIS A 34 -4.30 -13.90 8.19
N TYR A 35 -3.18 -13.24 8.46
CA TYR A 35 -1.97 -13.89 8.93
C TYR A 35 -2.18 -14.41 10.36
N ASP A 36 -2.17 -15.74 10.54
CA ASP A 36 -2.15 -16.36 11.86
C ASP A 36 -0.76 -16.89 12.24
N PRO A 37 -0.05 -16.27 13.21
CA PRO A 37 1.22 -16.78 13.71
C PRO A 37 1.11 -18.13 14.44
N ASN A 38 -0.11 -18.59 14.77
CA ASN A 38 -0.36 -19.88 15.42
C ASN A 38 -0.68 -21.01 14.44
N VAL A 39 -0.77 -20.74 13.13
CA VAL A 39 -0.96 -21.78 12.12
C VAL A 39 0.40 -22.30 11.69
N PHE A 40 0.67 -23.56 12.02
CA PHE A 40 1.89 -24.28 11.65
C PHE A 40 1.57 -25.29 10.53
N PRO A 41 1.83 -24.95 9.26
CA PRO A 41 1.48 -25.83 8.15
C PRO A 41 2.35 -27.10 8.15
N ASP A 42 1.76 -28.22 7.71
CA ASP A 42 2.54 -29.41 7.35
C ASP A 42 3.42 -29.06 6.15
N THR A 43 4.71 -28.92 6.37
CA THR A 43 5.67 -28.47 5.35
C THR A 43 5.85 -29.46 4.20
N GLN A 44 5.41 -30.72 4.35
CA GLN A 44 5.51 -31.73 3.30
C GLN A 44 4.23 -31.85 2.48
N GLN A 45 3.06 -31.79 3.13
CA GLN A 45 1.78 -32.01 2.45
C GLN A 45 1.05 -30.72 2.10
N LYS A 46 1.10 -29.73 2.99
CA LYS A 46 0.31 -28.50 2.94
C LYS A 46 1.13 -27.28 3.36
N PRO A 47 2.27 -27.01 2.70
CA PRO A 47 3.25 -26.03 3.16
C PRO A 47 2.72 -24.59 3.22
N TYR A 48 1.60 -24.32 2.54
CA TYR A 48 0.97 -23.01 2.46
C TYR A 48 -0.39 -22.95 3.17
N GLY A 49 -0.71 -23.94 4.01
CA GLY A 49 -1.95 -23.97 4.79
C GLY A 49 -3.00 -24.92 4.22
N ASP A 50 -4.23 -24.78 4.72
CA ASP A 50 -5.37 -25.62 4.36
C ASP A 50 -6.65 -24.78 4.26
N TYR A 51 -7.77 -25.44 3.96
CA TYR A 51 -9.05 -24.79 3.71
C TYR A 51 -9.82 -24.37 4.97
N VAL A 52 -9.33 -24.69 6.18
CA VAL A 52 -10.06 -24.47 7.44
C VAL A 52 -9.36 -23.50 8.38
N ASN A 53 -8.09 -23.20 8.12
CA ASN A 53 -7.27 -22.28 8.90
C ASN A 53 -6.98 -20.99 8.14
N ASP A 54 -6.70 -19.94 8.89
CA ASP A 54 -6.14 -18.68 8.38
C ASP A 54 -4.72 -18.87 7.82
N SER A 55 -4.23 -17.84 7.12
CA SER A 55 -2.98 -17.91 6.37
C SER A 55 -1.76 -18.10 7.27
N PRO A 56 -0.94 -19.15 7.08
CA PRO A 56 0.36 -19.23 7.73
C PRO A 56 1.34 -18.22 7.12
N TRP A 57 2.42 -17.92 7.83
CA TRP A 57 3.46 -17.00 7.35
C TRP A 57 4.02 -17.39 5.97
N SER A 58 4.17 -18.70 5.69
CA SER A 58 4.68 -19.20 4.41
C SER A 58 3.83 -18.75 3.22
N LEU A 59 2.50 -18.74 3.36
CA LEU A 59 1.58 -18.28 2.31
C LEU A 59 1.70 -16.77 2.10
N VAL A 60 1.62 -15.98 3.18
CA VAL A 60 1.75 -14.51 3.11
C VAL A 60 3.10 -14.11 2.50
N ASN A 61 4.20 -14.70 2.99
CA ASN A 61 5.55 -14.43 2.52
C ASN A 61 5.75 -14.78 1.04
N SER A 62 5.34 -15.99 0.63
CA SER A 62 5.49 -16.42 -0.77
C SER A 62 4.67 -15.56 -1.74
N SER A 63 3.51 -15.09 -1.32
CA SER A 63 2.60 -14.29 -2.14
C SER A 63 3.17 -12.92 -2.46
N LEU A 64 3.69 -12.20 -1.45
CA LEU A 64 4.35 -10.91 -1.68
C LEU A 64 5.60 -11.06 -2.56
N HIS A 65 6.38 -12.14 -2.37
CA HIS A 65 7.51 -12.44 -3.25
C HIS A 65 7.09 -12.76 -4.68
N ALA A 66 5.99 -13.50 -4.88
CA ALA A 66 5.45 -13.79 -6.20
C ALA A 66 4.96 -12.50 -6.89
N MET A 67 4.26 -11.61 -6.18
CA MET A 67 3.89 -10.28 -6.69
C MET A 67 5.12 -9.53 -7.21
N LYS A 68 6.23 -9.55 -6.44
CA LYS A 68 7.48 -8.89 -6.84
C LYS A 68 8.09 -9.50 -8.08
N GLN A 69 8.00 -10.82 -8.26
CA GLN A 69 8.49 -11.50 -9.46
C GLN A 69 7.63 -11.20 -10.70
N ILE A 70 6.31 -11.09 -10.53
CA ILE A 70 5.36 -10.86 -11.63
C ILE A 70 5.37 -9.40 -12.10
N GLU A 71 5.34 -8.45 -11.16
CA GLU A 71 5.37 -7.01 -11.47
C GLU A 71 6.26 -6.28 -10.44
N PRO A 72 7.58 -6.21 -10.69
CA PRO A 72 8.51 -5.56 -9.78
C PRO A 72 8.39 -4.04 -9.76
N ASN A 73 7.77 -3.44 -10.78
CA ASN A 73 7.73 -2.00 -11.03
C ASN A 73 6.33 -1.40 -10.88
N ALA A 74 5.48 -1.99 -10.04
CA ALA A 74 4.19 -1.40 -9.69
C ALA A 74 4.37 0.02 -9.15
N ASP A 75 3.54 0.96 -9.63
CA ASP A 75 3.57 2.37 -9.25
C ASP A 75 3.24 2.55 -7.75
N PHE A 76 2.34 1.70 -7.25
CA PHE A 76 1.96 1.60 -5.84
C PHE A 76 1.33 0.24 -5.53
N ILE A 77 1.11 -0.01 -4.24
CA ILE A 77 0.32 -1.12 -3.72
C ILE A 77 -0.85 -0.53 -2.93
N LEU A 78 -2.05 -1.04 -3.14
CA LEU A 78 -3.21 -0.81 -2.31
C LEU A 78 -3.37 -2.02 -1.39
N TRP A 79 -3.30 -1.81 -0.08
CA TRP A 79 -3.50 -2.85 0.93
C TRP A 79 -4.71 -2.50 1.79
N THR A 80 -5.80 -3.26 1.68
CA THR A 80 -7.10 -2.90 2.26
C THR A 80 -7.39 -3.55 3.62
N GLY A 81 -6.36 -4.06 4.30
CA GLY A 81 -6.45 -4.54 5.68
C GLY A 81 -6.86 -6.00 5.80
N ASP A 82 -7.50 -6.32 6.92
CA ASP A 82 -7.79 -7.69 7.38
C ASP A 82 -6.51 -8.53 7.45
N THR A 83 -5.57 -8.00 8.24
CA THR A 83 -4.26 -8.56 8.48
C THR A 83 -4.30 -9.67 9.51
N GLY A 84 -5.08 -9.48 10.57
CA GLY A 84 -5.19 -10.40 11.71
C GLY A 84 -6.10 -11.60 11.43
N PRO A 85 -5.92 -12.70 12.15
CA PRO A 85 -6.73 -13.91 11.98
C PRO A 85 -8.15 -13.77 12.55
N HIS A 86 -9.01 -14.72 12.22
CA HIS A 86 -10.38 -14.90 12.71
C HIS A 86 -10.43 -15.41 14.16
N ARG A 87 -9.74 -14.71 15.08
CA ARG A 87 -9.78 -14.98 16.52
C ARG A 87 -9.57 -13.70 17.33
N LYS A 88 -9.98 -13.75 18.59
CA LYS A 88 -9.72 -12.66 19.53
C LYS A 88 -8.22 -12.58 19.81
N ASN A 89 -7.67 -11.40 19.61
CA ASN A 89 -6.28 -11.06 19.95
C ASN A 89 -6.27 -9.93 20.98
N SER A 90 -5.15 -9.77 21.70
CA SER A 90 -4.92 -8.56 22.47
C SER A 90 -4.49 -7.42 21.54
N VAL A 91 -4.53 -6.18 22.04
CA VAL A 91 -4.04 -5.00 21.32
C VAL A 91 -2.58 -5.19 20.88
N GLU A 92 -1.75 -5.75 21.76
CA GLU A 92 -0.32 -5.99 21.48
C GLU A 92 -0.12 -7.01 20.36
N ASN A 93 -0.89 -8.11 20.37
CA ASN A 93 -0.82 -9.12 19.32
C ASN A 93 -1.32 -8.56 17.98
N THR A 94 -2.40 -7.79 17.97
CA THR A 94 -2.89 -7.12 16.75
C THR A 94 -1.82 -6.18 16.18
N ILE A 95 -1.18 -5.37 17.03
CA ILE A 95 -0.08 -4.48 16.61
C ILE A 95 1.10 -5.29 16.06
N SER A 96 1.47 -6.41 16.70
CA SER A 96 2.57 -7.28 16.25
C SER A 96 2.29 -7.88 14.87
N ILE A 97 1.07 -8.34 14.61
CA ILE A 97 0.69 -8.93 13.32
C ILE A 97 0.76 -7.87 12.21
N ILE A 98 0.21 -6.67 12.44
CA ILE A 98 0.28 -5.55 11.50
C ILE A 98 1.75 -5.16 11.25
N HIS A 99 2.57 -5.16 12.30
CA HIS A 99 4.00 -4.88 12.20
C HIS A 99 4.73 -5.87 11.30
N ASP A 100 4.52 -7.17 11.47
CA ASP A 100 5.21 -8.21 10.72
C ASP A 100 4.88 -8.13 9.23
N VAL A 101 3.59 -7.97 8.89
CA VAL A 101 3.15 -7.80 7.50
C VAL A 101 3.64 -6.49 6.91
N THR A 102 3.63 -5.39 7.68
CA THR A 102 4.21 -4.11 7.24
C THR A 102 5.69 -4.27 6.88
N ASN A 103 6.46 -4.97 7.73
CA ASN A 103 7.88 -5.18 7.48
C ASN A 103 8.14 -6.04 6.25
N LEU A 104 7.30 -7.05 5.99
CA LEU A 104 7.38 -7.83 4.77
C LEU A 104 7.13 -6.98 3.51
N PHE A 105 6.13 -6.08 3.53
CA PHE A 105 5.94 -5.12 2.43
C PHE A 105 7.17 -4.22 2.24
N ILE A 106 7.77 -3.75 3.33
CA ILE A 106 8.98 -2.92 3.31
C ILE A 106 10.17 -3.68 2.73
N GLU A 107 10.34 -4.95 3.10
CA GLU A 107 11.43 -5.79 2.65
C GLU A 107 11.31 -6.11 1.16
N VAL A 108 10.13 -6.55 0.72
CA VAL A 108 9.90 -7.01 -0.65
C VAL A 108 9.75 -5.83 -1.63
N PHE A 109 9.15 -4.72 -1.18
CA PHE A 109 8.88 -3.53 -1.99
C PHE A 109 9.47 -2.25 -1.36
N PRO A 110 10.80 -2.15 -1.17
CA PRO A 110 11.42 -1.06 -0.41
C PRO A 110 11.21 0.33 -1.03
N ASN A 111 10.99 0.38 -2.35
CA ASN A 111 10.86 1.61 -3.13
C ASN A 111 9.43 1.89 -3.60
N THR A 112 8.46 1.05 -3.23
CA THR A 112 7.05 1.21 -3.64
C THR A 112 6.23 1.77 -2.49
N VAL A 113 5.34 2.72 -2.78
CA VAL A 113 4.41 3.25 -1.79
C VAL A 113 3.28 2.25 -1.57
N VAL A 114 2.97 1.94 -0.31
CA VAL A 114 1.80 1.14 0.07
C VAL A 114 0.74 2.08 0.66
N TYR A 115 -0.41 2.14 0.01
CA TYR A 115 -1.60 2.80 0.53
C TYR A 115 -2.38 1.78 1.35
N ALA A 116 -2.19 1.83 2.67
CA ALA A 116 -2.77 0.87 3.60
C ALA A 116 -4.07 1.40 4.23
N ALA A 117 -5.04 0.52 4.43
CA ALA A 117 -6.24 0.77 5.21
C ALA A 117 -6.40 -0.34 6.26
N PHE A 118 -7.15 -0.05 7.32
CA PHE A 118 -7.56 -1.07 8.27
C PHE A 118 -8.77 -1.83 7.75
N GLY A 119 -8.76 -3.14 7.93
CA GLY A 119 -9.94 -4.00 7.86
C GLY A 119 -10.55 -4.20 9.25
N ASN A 120 -11.71 -4.83 9.33
CA ASN A 120 -12.44 -4.99 10.58
C ASN A 120 -11.73 -5.92 11.59
N HIS A 121 -10.82 -6.79 11.13
CA HIS A 121 -9.96 -7.64 11.97
C HIS A 121 -8.67 -6.96 12.46
N ASP A 122 -8.37 -5.73 12.02
CA ASP A 122 -7.17 -4.99 12.42
C ASP A 122 -7.34 -4.19 13.73
N TYR A 123 -8.31 -4.56 14.57
CA TYR A 123 -8.54 -3.97 15.88
C TYR A 123 -8.82 -5.03 16.94
N SER A 124 -8.68 -4.64 18.21
CA SER A 124 -8.96 -5.49 19.36
C SER A 124 -9.89 -4.77 20.35
N PRO A 125 -11.09 -5.28 20.61
CA PRO A 125 -11.74 -6.42 19.94
C PRO A 125 -12.03 -6.14 18.45
N PRO A 126 -12.18 -7.17 17.59
CA PRO A 126 -12.55 -6.98 16.18
C PRO A 126 -13.82 -6.15 16.03
N ASP A 127 -13.93 -5.42 14.92
CA ASP A 127 -15.06 -4.55 14.55
C ASP A 127 -15.28 -3.32 15.45
N GLN A 128 -14.58 -3.19 16.57
CA GLN A 128 -14.83 -2.15 17.59
C GLN A 128 -13.96 -0.90 17.39
N PHE A 129 -13.93 -0.33 16.18
CA PHE A 129 -13.10 0.84 15.85
C PHE A 129 -13.65 2.13 16.49
N PRO A 130 -12.94 2.75 17.44
CA PRO A 130 -13.39 4.01 18.02
C PRO A 130 -13.06 5.22 17.12
N PRO A 131 -13.89 6.28 17.08
CA PRO A 131 -13.61 7.49 16.32
C PRO A 131 -12.64 8.44 17.06
N HIS A 132 -11.66 7.89 17.77
CA HIS A 132 -10.64 8.65 18.51
C HIS A 132 -9.32 7.88 18.55
N GLU A 133 -8.26 8.60 18.91
CA GLU A 133 -6.90 8.08 18.93
C GLU A 133 -6.76 6.91 19.91
N ASN A 134 -6.00 5.89 19.52
CA ASN A 134 -5.72 4.72 20.34
C ASN A 134 -4.37 4.10 19.95
N ASN A 135 -3.92 3.14 20.75
CA ASN A 135 -2.60 2.54 20.59
C ASN A 135 -2.40 1.87 19.22
N ILE A 136 -3.43 1.26 18.64
CA ILE A 136 -3.36 0.60 17.33
C ILE A 136 -3.18 1.63 16.23
N TYR A 137 -3.98 2.71 16.24
CA TYR A 137 -3.86 3.79 15.27
C TYR A 137 -2.51 4.48 15.36
N TYR A 138 -2.01 4.71 16.58
CA TYR A 138 -0.68 5.27 16.81
C TYR A 138 0.44 4.36 16.28
N ALA A 139 0.35 3.06 16.54
CA ALA A 139 1.33 2.09 16.07
C ALA A 139 1.36 2.01 14.55
N ALA A 140 0.20 1.86 13.90
CA ALA A 140 0.09 1.82 12.44
C ALA A 140 0.57 3.13 11.80
N ALA A 141 0.17 4.29 12.35
CA ALA A 141 0.67 5.57 11.90
C ALA A 141 2.19 5.62 11.95
N ASN A 142 2.81 5.17 13.05
CA ASN A 142 4.26 5.15 13.16
C ASN A 142 4.95 4.19 12.18
N MET A 143 4.38 3.01 11.95
CA MET A 143 4.88 2.03 10.99
C MET A 143 4.79 2.54 9.54
N TRP A 144 3.68 3.20 9.19
CA TRP A 144 3.37 3.59 7.82
C TRP A 144 3.91 4.97 7.44
N GLN A 145 4.67 5.64 8.32
CA GLN A 145 5.22 6.98 8.09
C GLN A 145 5.98 7.13 6.78
N ARG A 146 6.66 6.07 6.32
CA ARG A 146 7.41 6.09 5.06
C ARG A 146 6.53 6.13 3.81
N TRP A 147 5.27 5.71 3.91
CA TRP A 147 4.37 5.59 2.76
C TRP A 147 3.56 6.86 2.51
N TYR A 148 3.30 7.67 3.54
CA TYR A 148 2.64 8.97 3.38
C TYR A 148 3.61 10.14 3.48
N ARG A 149 3.32 11.23 2.75
CA ARG A 149 4.20 12.41 2.65
C ARG A 149 3.75 13.60 3.49
N ASP A 150 2.48 13.64 3.86
CA ASP A 150 1.88 14.77 4.53
C ASP A 150 1.35 14.39 5.92
N SER A 151 1.07 15.42 6.71
CA SER A 151 0.46 15.25 8.03
C SER A 151 -1.02 14.86 7.98
N THR A 152 -1.68 14.96 6.82
CA THR A 152 -3.11 14.65 6.65
C THR A 152 -3.34 13.16 6.84
N ALA A 153 -2.57 12.30 6.15
CA ALA A 153 -2.68 10.85 6.29
C ALA A 153 -2.53 10.41 7.75
N LYS A 154 -1.50 10.92 8.45
CA LYS A 154 -1.31 10.66 9.89
C LYS A 154 -2.52 11.12 10.71
N LYS A 155 -2.98 12.36 10.53
CA LYS A 155 -4.09 12.95 11.28
C LYS A 155 -5.40 12.19 11.08
N THR A 156 -5.68 11.74 9.86
CA THR A 156 -6.87 10.95 9.57
C THR A 156 -6.75 9.56 10.15
N LEU A 157 -5.58 8.91 10.02
CA LEU A 157 -5.38 7.54 10.48
C LEU A 157 -5.58 7.41 11.98
N LEU A 158 -5.18 8.43 12.75
CA LEU A 158 -5.43 8.57 14.18
C LEU A 158 -6.93 8.69 14.55
N LYS A 159 -7.83 8.75 13.56
CA LYS A 159 -9.29 8.79 13.72
C LYS A 159 -9.99 7.60 13.05
N GLY A 160 -9.24 6.57 12.61
CA GLY A 160 -9.79 5.35 12.05
C GLY A 160 -10.08 5.36 10.54
N TYR A 161 -9.66 6.39 9.81
CA TYR A 161 -9.75 6.42 8.33
C TYR A 161 -8.51 7.06 7.73
N CYS A 162 -8.14 6.79 6.48
CA CYS A 162 -6.93 7.41 5.92
C CYS A 162 -7.21 8.12 4.59
N ILE A 163 -6.71 9.35 4.47
CA ILE A 163 -6.70 10.11 3.21
C ILE A 163 -5.27 10.17 2.71
N TYR A 164 -5.03 9.61 1.53
CA TYR A 164 -3.74 9.63 0.87
C TYR A 164 -3.78 10.50 -0.38
N MET A 165 -2.74 11.32 -0.56
CA MET A 165 -2.49 12.01 -1.82
C MET A 165 -1.71 11.10 -2.77
N LEU A 166 -2.30 10.83 -3.94
CA LEU A 166 -1.66 10.04 -5.00
C LEU A 166 -0.58 10.86 -5.72
N ARG A 167 0.55 10.22 -6.03
CA ARG A 167 1.76 10.91 -6.57
C ARG A 167 1.62 11.43 -8.00
N ARG A 168 0.66 10.96 -8.80
CA ARG A 168 0.46 11.37 -10.19
C ARG A 168 -1.02 11.47 -10.54
N ALA A 169 -1.34 12.38 -11.48
CA ALA A 169 -2.59 12.31 -12.22
C ALA A 169 -2.62 10.98 -12.97
N ILE A 170 -3.58 10.13 -12.62
CA ILE A 170 -3.78 8.82 -13.23
C ILE A 170 -4.55 9.05 -14.53
N GLU A 171 -3.85 8.90 -15.66
CA GLU A 171 -4.50 8.94 -16.99
C GLU A 171 -5.01 7.54 -17.39
N SER A 172 -4.29 6.47 -17.00
CA SER A 172 -4.68 5.06 -17.21
C SER A 172 -3.95 4.12 -16.23
N LEU A 173 -4.67 3.23 -15.55
CA LEU A 173 -4.13 2.21 -14.64
C LEU A 173 -4.69 0.83 -14.97
N THR A 174 -3.84 -0.18 -14.85
CA THR A 174 -4.23 -1.60 -14.83
C THR A 174 -4.08 -2.16 -13.43
N GLN A 175 -5.16 -2.74 -12.90
CA GLN A 175 -5.14 -3.44 -11.62
C GLN A 175 -4.62 -4.86 -11.79
N LYS A 176 -3.66 -5.25 -10.95
CA LYS A 176 -3.32 -6.67 -10.75
C LYS A 176 -3.82 -7.09 -9.37
N ILE A 177 -4.71 -8.09 -9.33
CA ILE A 177 -5.29 -8.64 -8.10
C ILE A 177 -4.53 -9.91 -7.75
N PHE A 178 -4.14 -10.05 -6.49
CA PHE A 178 -3.71 -11.32 -5.92
C PHE A 178 -4.69 -11.68 -4.79
N LEU A 179 -5.38 -12.81 -4.94
CA LEU A 179 -6.29 -13.35 -3.92
C LEU A 179 -5.61 -14.59 -3.33
N LEU A 180 -5.58 -14.67 -2.00
CA LEU A 180 -5.17 -15.86 -1.26
C LEU A 180 -6.35 -16.82 -1.12
#